data_AF-A0A8J8NCN4-F1
#
_entry.id   AF-A0A8J8NCN4-F1
#
_cell.length_a   1.000
_cell.length_b   1.000
_cell.length_c   1.000
_cell.angle_alpha   90.00
_cell.angle_beta   90.00
_cell.angle_gamma   90.00
#
_symmetry.space_group_name_H-M   'P 1'
#
loop_
_entity.id
_entity.type
_entity.pdbx_description
1 polymer ?
#
loop_
_entity_poly.entity_id
_entity_poly.type
_entity_poly.pdbx_seq_one_letter_code
_entity_poly.pdbx_strand_id
1 'polypeptide(L)'
;MHGSAAHVAFGRTSELPSERAYTVDDDKENVHTNIQLQCAVPETPAILKHKSFGKVPTYIEKFKVEMQMTKEKKDEDRAKARMPPGTRLMTEDERIHTLEELQRQKCEISTLLFSIPLSCKTEALKLRKRDLEIKLVEIDRAVTTFSRKIVYIKDDGKELAPNTIPLEVAYQKPPMAGLRVKRPETAGRK
;
A
#
# COMPACT_ATOMS: atom_id res chain seq x y z
N MET A 1 40.03 47.13 -20.03
CA MET A 1 38.56 47.08 -20.01
C MET A 1 38.18 46.14 -18.87
N HIS A 2 38.12 46.62 -17.62
CA HIS A 2 36.95 47.17 -16.93
C HIS A 2 35.72 46.26 -16.95
N GLY A 3 35.31 45.81 -15.76
CA GLY A 3 34.04 45.11 -15.48
C GLY A 3 34.20 44.04 -14.38
N SER A 4 34.57 44.41 -13.16
CA SER A 4 33.70 44.83 -12.04
C SER A 4 33.29 43.66 -11.14
N ALA A 5 33.81 43.71 -9.91
CA ALA A 5 33.46 42.85 -8.79
C ALA A 5 32.12 43.25 -8.18
N ALA A 6 31.33 42.27 -7.73
CA ALA A 6 30.26 42.44 -6.75
C ALA A 6 30.32 41.23 -5.81
N HIS A 7 31.10 41.31 -4.74
CA HIS A 7 30.66 41.64 -3.39
C HIS A 7 29.61 40.67 -2.84
N VAL A 8 30.10 39.75 -2.00
CA VAL A 8 29.36 38.80 -1.19
C VAL A 8 28.59 39.58 -0.13
N ALA A 9 27.26 39.68 -0.28
CA ALA A 9 26.41 40.26 0.75
C ALA A 9 26.06 39.18 1.80
N PHE A 10 26.71 39.31 2.95
CA PHE A 10 26.39 38.66 4.21
C PHE A 10 25.02 39.16 4.70
N GLY A 11 24.05 38.26 4.94
CA GLY A 11 22.69 38.67 5.32
C GLY A 11 21.90 37.57 6.03
N ARG A 12 22.11 37.50 7.35
CA ARG A 12 21.15 37.11 8.40
C ARG A 12 20.30 35.84 8.19
N THR A 13 20.79 34.79 8.83
CA THR A 13 20.01 33.81 9.62
C THR A 13 18.57 34.25 9.95
N SER A 14 17.57 33.63 9.31
CA SER A 14 16.24 33.51 9.90
C SER A 14 16.21 32.20 10.68
N GLU A 15 16.43 32.36 11.97
CA GLU A 15 16.34 31.36 13.02
C GLU A 15 15.04 30.55 12.88
N LEU A 16 15.20 29.24 12.67
CA LEU A 16 14.19 28.27 13.04
C LEU A 16 13.94 28.44 14.55
N PRO A 17 12.69 28.62 15.01
CA PRO A 17 12.43 28.59 16.44
C PRO A 17 12.82 27.20 16.93
N SER A 18 13.89 27.15 17.72
CA SER A 18 14.30 25.97 18.45
C SER A 18 13.09 25.40 19.18
N GLU A 19 12.89 24.09 19.05
CA GLU A 19 12.05 23.33 19.95
C GLU A 19 12.32 23.82 21.38
N ARG A 20 11.35 24.51 21.98
CA ARG A 20 11.28 24.57 23.44
C ARG A 20 10.95 23.15 23.88
N ALA A 21 12.00 22.35 24.02
CA ALA A 21 12.01 21.26 24.97
C ALA A 21 11.66 21.89 26.32
N TYR A 22 10.41 21.71 26.74
CA TYR A 22 10.04 21.95 28.12
C TYR A 22 10.74 20.85 28.92
N THR A 23 11.92 21.17 29.46
CA THR A 23 12.45 20.43 30.59
C THR A 23 11.51 20.67 31.75
N VAL A 24 10.90 19.59 32.22
CA VAL A 24 10.22 19.58 33.51
C VAL A 24 11.35 19.56 34.53
N ASP A 25 11.83 20.75 34.88
CA ASP A 25 12.76 20.91 35.99
C ASP A 25 11.94 20.80 37.28
N ASP A 26 11.97 19.61 37.86
CA ASP A 26 11.63 19.38 39.27
C ASP A 26 12.56 20.22 40.15
N ASP A 27 11.98 20.73 41.24
CA ASP A 27 12.62 21.41 42.37
C ASP A 27 13.13 22.85 42.13
N LYS A 28 12.33 23.84 42.58
CA LYS A 28 12.73 24.78 43.64
C LYS A 28 11.63 25.74 44.09
N GLU A 29 11.33 25.61 45.38
CA GLU A 29 10.88 26.62 46.33
C GLU A 29 9.60 27.42 46.02
N ASN A 30 8.52 26.85 46.56
CA ASN A 30 7.25 27.50 46.88
C ASN A 30 7.46 28.71 47.81
N VAL A 31 7.81 29.86 47.24
CA VAL A 31 7.58 31.14 47.91
C VAL A 31 6.14 31.54 47.63
N HIS A 32 5.25 31.10 48.51
CA HIS A 32 3.85 31.50 48.54
C HIS A 32 3.76 32.99 48.89
N THR A 33 3.94 33.86 47.89
CA THR A 33 3.53 35.26 48.02
C THR A 33 2.02 35.28 47.98
N ASN A 34 1.44 35.37 49.18
CA ASN A 34 0.02 35.48 49.40
C ASN A 34 -0.44 36.88 48.93
N ILE A 35 -0.51 37.07 47.61
CA ILE A 35 -1.19 38.21 47.02
C ILE A 35 -2.67 37.91 47.21
N GLN A 36 -3.21 38.47 48.29
CA GLN A 36 -4.64 38.52 48.55
C GLN A 36 -5.27 39.41 47.46
N LEU A 37 -5.44 38.85 46.27
CA LEU A 37 -6.33 39.37 45.25
C LEU A 37 -7.73 39.30 45.84
N GLN A 38 -8.15 40.37 46.50
CA GLN A 38 -9.55 40.69 46.70
C GLN A 38 -10.13 41.04 45.33
N CYS A 39 -10.29 40.01 44.49
CA CYS A 39 -11.23 40.04 43.40
C CYS A 39 -12.60 40.11 44.07
N ALA A 40 -13.11 41.32 44.29
CA ALA A 40 -14.53 41.51 44.43
C ALA A 40 -15.13 40.88 43.17
N VAL A 41 -15.67 39.67 43.31
CA VAL A 41 -16.35 38.97 42.23
C VAL A 41 -17.54 39.87 41.90
N PRO A 42 -17.56 40.62 40.78
CA PRO A 42 -18.84 41.15 40.34
C PRO A 42 -19.71 39.90 40.17
N GLU A 43 -20.87 39.86 40.81
CA GLU A 43 -21.83 38.78 40.64
C GLU A 43 -22.16 38.67 39.15
N THR A 44 -21.38 37.86 38.43
CA THR A 44 -21.53 37.71 37.00
C THR A 44 -22.87 37.04 36.80
N PRO A 45 -23.77 37.59 35.96
CA PRO A 45 -25.07 36.99 35.75
C PRO A 45 -24.85 35.53 35.34
N ALA A 46 -25.52 34.60 36.02
CA ALA A 46 -25.39 33.17 35.77
C ALA A 46 -25.55 32.93 34.26
N ILE A 47 -24.42 32.61 33.59
CA ILE A 47 -24.40 32.45 32.14
C ILE A 47 -25.26 31.24 31.82
N LEU A 48 -26.48 31.49 31.33
CA LEU A 48 -27.41 30.45 30.93
C LEU A 48 -26.76 29.66 29.79
N LYS A 49 -26.30 28.45 30.11
CA LYS A 49 -25.69 27.54 29.15
C LYS A 49 -26.74 27.16 28.11
N HIS A 50 -26.49 27.51 26.86
CA HIS A 50 -27.35 27.08 25.76
C HIS A 50 -27.36 25.53 25.63
N LYS A 51 -28.42 24.98 25.02
CA LYS A 51 -28.70 23.53 24.97
C LYS A 51 -27.60 22.67 24.33
N SER A 52 -26.75 23.25 23.49
CA SER A 52 -25.62 22.58 22.83
C SER A 52 -24.27 22.91 23.47
N PHE A 53 -24.26 23.49 24.68
CA PHE A 53 -23.02 23.68 25.43
C PHE A 53 -22.34 22.34 25.68
N GLY A 54 -21.04 22.26 25.32
CA GLY A 54 -20.26 21.01 25.37
C GLY A 54 -20.46 20.07 24.18
N LYS A 55 -21.34 20.38 23.22
CA LYS A 55 -21.47 19.61 21.97
C LYS A 55 -20.61 20.22 20.88
N VAL A 56 -19.96 19.36 20.09
CA VAL A 56 -19.19 19.79 18.93
C VAL A 56 -20.15 20.30 17.85
N PRO A 57 -19.92 21.50 17.30
CA PRO A 57 -20.71 21.98 16.16
C PRO A 57 -20.54 21.09 14.92
N THR A 58 -21.64 20.90 14.19
CA THR A 58 -21.68 20.02 13.01
C THR A 58 -20.66 20.39 11.92
N TYR A 59 -20.29 21.67 11.80
CA TYR A 59 -19.29 22.10 10.82
C TYR A 59 -17.87 21.59 11.15
N ILE A 60 -17.55 21.41 12.43
CA ILE A 60 -16.25 20.85 12.86
C ILE A 60 -16.17 19.37 12.47
N GLU A 61 -17.26 18.63 12.59
CA GLU A 61 -17.34 17.22 12.16
C GLU A 61 -17.20 17.09 10.65
N LYS A 62 -17.95 17.90 9.89
CA LYS A 62 -17.85 17.97 8.42
C LYS A 62 -16.42 18.28 7.96
N PHE A 63 -15.79 19.27 8.59
CA PHE A 63 -14.40 19.63 8.27
C PHE A 63 -13.42 18.49 8.52
N LYS A 64 -13.57 17.73 9.61
CA LYS A 64 -12.73 16.55 9.88
C LYS A 64 -12.90 15.48 8.80
N VAL A 65 -14.14 15.22 8.37
CA VAL A 65 -14.45 14.26 7.30
C VAL A 65 -13.85 14.72 5.97
N GLU A 66 -14.01 16.00 5.60
CA GLU A 66 -13.41 16.58 4.39
C GLU A 66 -11.86 16.52 4.43
N MET A 67 -11.27 16.86 5.57
CA MET A 67 -9.83 16.74 5.79
C MET A 67 -9.34 15.30 5.63
N GLN A 68 -10.10 14.33 6.13
CA GLN A 68 -9.76 12.92 5.99
C GLN A 68 -9.87 12.45 4.53
N MET A 69 -10.98 12.73 3.85
CA MET A 69 -11.18 12.37 2.44
C MET A 69 -10.12 13.02 1.53
N THR A 70 -9.77 14.29 1.76
CA THR A 70 -8.74 14.97 0.97
C THR A 70 -7.34 14.40 1.21
N LYS A 71 -7.06 13.94 2.43
CA LYS A 71 -5.81 13.24 2.75
C LYS A 71 -5.75 11.88 2.05
N GLU A 72 -6.80 11.09 2.15
CA GLU A 72 -6.93 9.78 1.49
C GLU A 72 -6.75 9.91 -0.03
N LYS A 73 -7.45 10.86 -0.67
CA LYS A 73 -7.31 11.14 -2.10
C LYS A 73 -5.87 11.52 -2.48
N LYS A 74 -5.21 12.37 -1.70
CA LYS A 74 -3.79 12.73 -1.94
C LYS A 74 -2.86 11.54 -1.78
N ASP A 75 -3.14 10.65 -0.84
CA ASP A 75 -2.38 9.41 -0.64
C ASP A 75 -2.57 8.46 -1.83
N GLU A 76 -3.79 8.30 -2.32
CA GLU A 76 -4.11 7.53 -3.53
C GLU A 76 -3.43 8.11 -4.78
N ASP A 77 -3.53 9.42 -4.99
CA ASP A 77 -2.92 10.11 -6.13
C ASP A 77 -1.39 9.99 -6.08
N ARG A 78 -0.79 10.08 -4.89
CA ARG A 78 0.65 9.82 -4.68
C ARG A 78 1.00 8.36 -4.95
N ALA A 79 0.17 7.40 -4.56
CA ALA A 79 0.39 5.99 -4.85
C ALA A 79 0.34 5.72 -6.37
N LYS A 80 -0.66 6.27 -7.06
CA LYS A 80 -0.79 6.21 -8.53
C LYS A 80 0.38 6.90 -9.22
N ALA A 81 0.84 8.04 -8.73
CA ALA A 81 2.01 8.74 -9.30
C ALA A 81 3.33 7.97 -9.11
N ARG A 82 3.43 7.14 -8.06
CA ARG A 82 4.60 6.25 -7.87
C ARG A 82 4.57 5.04 -8.81
N MET A 83 3.40 4.66 -9.30
CA MET A 83 3.27 3.59 -10.29
C MET A 83 3.72 4.09 -11.66
N PRO A 84 4.69 3.43 -12.31
CA PRO A 84 5.07 3.77 -13.67
C PRO A 84 3.88 3.61 -14.64
N PRO A 85 3.73 4.51 -15.63
CA PRO A 85 2.63 4.43 -16.59
C PRO A 85 2.72 3.15 -17.44
N GLY A 86 1.56 2.56 -17.77
CA GLY A 86 1.49 1.32 -18.55
C GLY A 86 1.98 0.07 -17.81
N THR A 87 1.98 0.11 -16.48
CA THR A 87 2.34 -1.04 -15.65
C THR A 87 1.24 -1.38 -14.65
N ARG A 88 1.09 -2.68 -14.38
CA ARG A 88 0.21 -3.24 -13.36
C ARG A 88 1.02 -3.84 -12.21
N LEU A 89 0.46 -3.77 -11.01
CA LEU A 89 0.97 -4.48 -9.85
C LEU A 89 0.72 -5.99 -10.01
N MET A 90 1.79 -6.79 -9.97
CA MET A 90 1.73 -8.26 -9.94
C MET A 90 1.10 -8.73 -8.63
N THR A 91 0.19 -9.70 -8.68
CA THR A 91 -0.39 -10.30 -7.46
C THR A 91 0.63 -11.18 -6.75
N GLU A 92 0.41 -11.43 -5.45
CA GLU A 92 1.34 -12.24 -4.67
C GLU A 92 1.43 -13.69 -5.17
N ASP A 93 0.30 -14.29 -5.56
CA ASP A 93 0.25 -15.66 -6.09
C ASP A 93 0.98 -15.78 -7.43
N GLU A 94 0.74 -14.84 -8.36
CA GLU A 94 1.46 -14.78 -9.63
C GLU A 94 2.97 -14.67 -9.39
N ARG A 95 3.39 -13.81 -8.44
CA ARG A 95 4.80 -13.59 -8.11
C ARG A 95 5.47 -14.84 -7.56
N ILE A 96 4.80 -15.56 -6.65
CA ILE A 96 5.32 -16.79 -6.06
C ILE A 96 5.48 -17.85 -7.15
N HIS A 97 4.45 -18.05 -7.99
CA HIS A 97 4.51 -18.98 -9.10
C HIS A 97 5.66 -18.67 -10.06
N THR A 98 5.87 -17.39 -10.42
CA THR A 98 7.01 -17.00 -11.26
C THR A 98 8.35 -17.25 -10.58
N LEU A 99 8.47 -17.03 -9.27
CA LEU A 99 9.69 -17.33 -8.53
C LEU A 99 10.01 -18.82 -8.52
N GLU A 100 9.01 -19.68 -8.31
CA GLU A 100 9.17 -21.13 -8.34
C GLU A 100 9.67 -21.60 -9.70
N GLU A 101 9.08 -21.10 -10.79
CA GLU A 101 9.50 -21.43 -12.15
C GLU A 101 10.94 -20.96 -12.42
N LEU A 102 11.32 -19.75 -12.02
CA LEU A 102 12.69 -19.25 -12.16
C LEU A 102 13.70 -20.07 -11.36
N GLN A 103 13.34 -20.50 -10.15
CA GLN A 103 14.20 -21.36 -9.32
C GLN A 103 14.40 -22.74 -9.94
N ARG A 104 13.33 -23.31 -10.50
CA ARG A 104 13.40 -24.58 -11.24
C ARG A 104 14.33 -24.45 -12.45
N GLN A 105 14.13 -23.44 -13.28
CA GLN A 105 14.98 -23.18 -14.45
C GLN A 105 16.44 -22.94 -14.07
N LYS A 106 16.70 -22.22 -12.97
CA LYS A 106 18.05 -22.04 -12.43
C LYS A 106 18.71 -23.37 -12.11
N CYS A 107 17.99 -24.27 -11.45
CA CYS A 107 18.49 -25.61 -11.13
C CYS A 107 18.79 -26.41 -12.41
N GLU A 108 17.87 -26.42 -13.37
CA GLU A 108 18.04 -27.08 -14.66
C GLU A 108 19.29 -26.55 -15.40
N ILE A 109 19.48 -25.24 -15.52
CA ILE A 109 20.66 -24.67 -16.17
C ILE A 109 21.95 -24.99 -15.41
N SER A 110 21.91 -24.96 -14.07
CA SER A 110 23.07 -25.30 -13.25
C SER A 110 23.51 -26.76 -13.45
N THR A 111 22.56 -27.68 -13.47
CA THR A 111 22.85 -29.10 -13.77
C THR A 111 23.42 -29.29 -15.17
N LEU A 112 22.89 -28.57 -16.17
CA LEU A 112 23.45 -28.58 -17.52
C LEU A 112 24.87 -28.02 -17.57
N LEU A 113 25.16 -26.95 -16.82
CA LEU A 113 26.49 -26.36 -16.74
C LEU A 113 27.50 -27.34 -16.11
N PHE A 114 27.10 -28.03 -15.03
CA PHE A 114 27.94 -29.06 -14.40
C PHE A 114 28.14 -30.30 -15.27
N SER A 115 27.22 -30.59 -16.21
CA SER A 115 27.40 -31.67 -17.17
C SER A 115 28.48 -31.38 -18.23
N ILE A 116 28.85 -30.11 -18.43
CA ILE A 116 29.85 -29.73 -19.43
C ILE A 116 31.25 -30.16 -18.96
N PRO A 117 32.03 -30.86 -19.81
CA PRO A 117 33.40 -31.23 -19.48
C PRO A 117 34.28 -30.01 -19.20
N LEU A 118 35.07 -30.06 -18.12
CA LEU A 118 35.97 -28.96 -17.69
C LEU A 118 36.95 -28.51 -18.78
N SER A 119 37.37 -29.43 -19.65
CA SER A 119 38.41 -29.16 -20.65
C SER A 119 37.95 -28.34 -21.86
N CYS A 120 36.64 -28.07 -22.05
CA CYS A 120 36.06 -27.21 -23.10
C CYS A 120 36.91 -27.03 -24.39
N LYS A 121 37.31 -28.14 -25.05
CA LYS A 121 38.32 -28.11 -26.12
C LYS A 121 37.78 -27.53 -27.43
N THR A 122 36.54 -27.85 -27.78
CA THR A 122 35.89 -27.42 -29.02
C THR A 122 35.22 -26.07 -28.85
N GLU A 123 35.22 -25.25 -29.91
CA GLU A 123 34.59 -23.92 -29.85
C GLU A 123 33.08 -24.00 -29.60
N ALA A 124 32.41 -24.99 -30.19
CA ALA A 124 30.99 -25.25 -29.93
C ALA A 124 30.69 -25.49 -28.45
N LEU A 125 31.58 -26.18 -27.72
CA LEU A 125 31.39 -26.44 -26.30
C LEU A 125 31.63 -25.18 -25.45
N LYS A 126 32.59 -24.34 -25.84
CA LYS A 126 32.82 -23.03 -25.19
C LYS A 126 31.63 -22.08 -25.40
N LEU A 127 31.08 -22.05 -26.61
CA LEU A 127 29.90 -21.25 -26.92
C LEU A 127 28.70 -21.71 -26.09
N ARG A 128 28.40 -23.02 -26.09
CA ARG A 128 27.33 -23.59 -25.27
C ARG A 128 27.49 -23.26 -23.79
N LYS A 129 28.71 -23.36 -23.24
CA LYS A 129 28.99 -22.99 -21.85
C LYS A 129 28.67 -21.51 -21.59
N ARG A 130 29.17 -20.62 -22.45
CA ARG A 130 28.92 -19.17 -22.36
C ARG A 130 27.43 -18.85 -22.42
N ASP A 131 26.68 -19.49 -23.33
CA ASP A 131 25.25 -19.26 -23.46
C ASP A 131 24.48 -19.68 -22.20
N LEU A 132 24.87 -20.79 -21.57
CA LEU A 132 24.28 -21.22 -20.29
C LEU A 132 24.64 -20.26 -19.15
N GLU A 133 25.88 -19.76 -19.10
CA GLU A 133 26.32 -18.78 -18.10
C GLU A 133 25.56 -17.46 -18.24
N ILE A 134 25.36 -16.97 -19.47
CA ILE A 134 24.57 -15.76 -19.73
C ILE A 134 23.13 -15.94 -19.26
N LYS A 135 22.49 -17.07 -19.63
CA LYS A 135 21.13 -17.38 -19.19
C LYS A 135 21.03 -17.50 -17.67
N LEU A 136 22.02 -18.09 -17.02
CA LEU A 136 22.05 -18.20 -15.56
C LEU A 136 22.07 -16.81 -14.90
N VAL A 137 22.89 -15.89 -15.43
CA VAL A 137 22.95 -14.50 -14.95
C VAL A 137 21.63 -13.77 -15.19
N GLU A 138 20.98 -13.98 -16.33
CA GLU A 138 19.66 -13.40 -16.61
C GLU A 138 18.59 -13.91 -15.62
N ILE A 139 18.58 -15.21 -15.34
CA ILE A 139 17.65 -15.80 -14.36
C ILE A 139 17.94 -15.26 -12.95
N ASP A 140 19.20 -15.12 -12.55
CA ASP A 140 19.53 -14.55 -11.23
C ASP A 140 19.07 -13.10 -11.10
N ARG A 141 19.17 -12.31 -12.18
CA ARG A 141 18.62 -10.95 -12.23
C ARG A 141 17.09 -10.95 -12.15
N ALA A 142 16.43 -11.92 -12.79
CA ALA A 142 14.99 -12.08 -12.68
C ALA A 142 14.57 -12.45 -11.25
N VAL A 143 15.21 -13.45 -10.64
CA VAL A 143 14.95 -13.88 -9.26
C VAL A 143 15.11 -12.72 -8.28
N THR A 144 16.18 -11.92 -8.40
CA THR A 144 16.39 -10.74 -7.53
C THR A 144 15.36 -9.62 -7.76
N THR A 145 14.75 -9.56 -8.94
CA THR A 145 13.65 -8.63 -9.24
C THR A 145 12.33 -9.11 -8.64
N PHE A 146 11.99 -10.38 -8.82
CA PHE A 146 10.74 -10.98 -8.33
C PHE A 146 10.76 -11.33 -6.83
N SER A 147 11.94 -11.35 -6.20
CA SER A 147 12.07 -11.53 -4.75
C SER A 147 11.57 -10.32 -3.95
N ARG A 148 11.36 -9.17 -4.61
CA ARG A 148 10.78 -7.97 -3.98
C ARG A 148 9.31 -8.19 -3.67
N LYS A 149 8.81 -7.54 -2.61
CA LYS A 149 7.39 -7.62 -2.22
C LYS A 149 6.45 -7.03 -3.27
N ILE A 150 6.85 -5.93 -3.90
CA ILE A 150 6.04 -5.18 -4.87
C ILE A 150 6.77 -5.20 -6.21
N VAL A 151 6.13 -5.76 -7.23
CA VAL A 151 6.67 -5.88 -8.59
C VAL A 151 5.64 -5.33 -9.57
N TYR A 152 6.09 -4.44 -10.45
CA TYR A 152 5.26 -3.88 -11.52
C TYR A 152 5.64 -4.53 -12.84
N ILE A 153 4.66 -4.97 -13.60
CA ILE A 153 4.82 -5.62 -14.92
C ILE A 153 4.18 -4.72 -15.96
N LYS A 154 4.77 -4.64 -17.16
CA LYS A 154 4.15 -3.95 -18.29
C LYS A 154 2.91 -4.73 -18.75
N ASP A 155 1.80 -4.04 -18.91
CA ASP A 155 0.59 -4.66 -19.44
C ASP A 155 0.75 -4.85 -20.94
N ASP A 156 1.25 -6.01 -21.35
CA ASP A 156 1.41 -6.36 -22.77
C ASP A 156 0.06 -6.69 -23.46
N GLY A 157 -1.07 -6.32 -22.85
CA GLY A 157 -2.43 -6.62 -23.34
C GLY A 157 -2.77 -8.12 -23.34
N LYS A 158 -1.91 -8.97 -22.76
CA LYS A 158 -2.21 -10.40 -22.55
C LYS A 158 -2.97 -10.53 -21.24
N GLU A 159 -4.29 -10.45 -21.32
CA GLU A 159 -5.16 -10.95 -20.25
C GLU A 159 -4.84 -12.43 -20.05
N LEU A 160 -4.07 -12.73 -19.00
CA LEU A 160 -4.07 -14.08 -18.44
C LEU A 160 -5.48 -14.25 -17.87
N ALA A 161 -6.34 -14.91 -18.63
CA ALA A 161 -7.63 -15.37 -18.12
C ALA A 161 -7.34 -16.00 -16.75
N PRO A 162 -8.02 -15.56 -15.67
CA PRO A 162 -7.80 -16.20 -14.40
C PRO A 162 -8.10 -17.67 -14.62
N ASN A 163 -7.18 -18.54 -14.20
CA ASN A 163 -7.43 -19.98 -14.07
C ASN A 163 -8.44 -20.21 -12.94
N THR A 164 -9.57 -19.51 -12.98
CA THR A 164 -10.80 -19.79 -12.27
C THR A 164 -11.39 -21.00 -12.97
N ILE A 165 -11.14 -22.18 -12.41
CA ILE A 165 -12.05 -23.30 -12.57
C ILE A 165 -13.45 -22.73 -12.29
N PRO A 166 -14.40 -22.76 -13.25
CA PRO A 166 -15.73 -22.26 -13.00
C PRO A 166 -16.33 -23.04 -11.82
N LEU A 167 -16.59 -22.35 -10.71
CA LEU A 167 -17.39 -22.87 -9.58
C LEU A 167 -18.86 -23.14 -9.96
N GLU A 168 -19.20 -23.14 -11.26
CA GLU A 168 -20.55 -23.43 -11.76
C GLU A 168 -20.83 -24.93 -11.97
N VAL A 169 -19.85 -25.82 -11.84
CA VAL A 169 -20.10 -27.27 -11.92
C VAL A 169 -20.30 -27.87 -10.52
N ALA A 170 -21.39 -27.50 -9.82
CA ALA A 170 -22.08 -28.34 -8.82
C ALA A 170 -23.15 -27.58 -8.00
N TYR A 171 -24.01 -26.78 -8.62
CA TYR A 171 -25.35 -26.51 -8.06
C TYR A 171 -26.41 -26.74 -9.13
N GLN A 172 -26.50 -27.99 -9.59
CA GLN A 172 -27.77 -28.49 -10.09
C GLN A 172 -28.73 -28.49 -8.91
N LYS A 173 -29.44 -27.37 -8.76
CA LYS A 173 -30.65 -27.26 -7.94
C LYS A 173 -31.54 -28.45 -8.31
N PRO A 174 -31.80 -29.41 -7.40
CA PRO A 174 -32.65 -30.55 -7.72
C PRO A 174 -34.02 -30.03 -8.17
N PRO A 175 -34.66 -30.66 -9.17
CA PRO A 175 -35.96 -30.24 -9.64
C PRO A 175 -36.92 -30.29 -8.46
N MET A 176 -37.53 -29.14 -8.14
CA MET A 176 -38.57 -29.06 -7.13
C MET A 176 -39.68 -30.02 -7.56
N ALA A 177 -39.73 -31.18 -6.93
CA ALA A 177 -40.78 -32.17 -7.14
C ALA A 177 -42.11 -31.47 -6.86
N GLY A 178 -42.91 -31.30 -7.92
CA GLY A 178 -44.20 -30.65 -7.84
C GLY A 178 -45.06 -31.33 -6.78
N LEU A 179 -45.59 -30.54 -5.85
CA LEU A 179 -46.74 -30.95 -5.04
C LEU A 179 -47.88 -31.27 -6.02
N ARG A 180 -48.04 -32.56 -6.32
CA ARG A 180 -49.20 -33.08 -7.03
C ARG A 180 -50.40 -32.97 -6.09
N VAL A 181 -51.09 -31.83 -6.16
CA VAL A 181 -52.39 -31.65 -5.51
C VAL A 181 -53.32 -32.74 -6.05
N LYS A 182 -53.67 -33.72 -5.21
CA LYS A 182 -54.66 -34.74 -5.54
C LYS A 182 -55.99 -34.03 -5.81
N ARG A 183 -56.40 -33.98 -7.07
CA ARG A 183 -57.74 -33.55 -7.50
C ARG A 183 -58.73 -34.58 -6.92
N PRO A 184 -59.69 -34.22 -6.05
CA PRO A 184 -60.65 -35.18 -5.55
C PRO A 184 -61.56 -35.62 -6.70
N GLU A 185 -61.63 -36.93 -6.91
CA GLU A 185 -62.59 -37.55 -7.82
C GLU A 185 -63.99 -37.28 -7.29
N THR A 186 -64.76 -36.46 -8.01
CA THR A 186 -66.21 -36.42 -7.84
C THR A 186 -66.79 -37.69 -8.48
N ALA A 187 -66.83 -38.76 -7.69
CA ALA A 187 -67.64 -39.93 -7.98
C ALA A 187 -69.11 -39.54 -7.86
N GLY A 188 -69.80 -39.48 -9.00
CA GLY A 188 -71.25 -39.47 -9.03
C GLY A 188 -71.78 -40.72 -8.33
N ARG A 189 -72.76 -40.54 -7.45
CA ARG A 189 -73.56 -41.64 -6.93
C ARG A 189 -75.01 -41.21 -6.76
N LYS A 190 -75.82 -41.72 -7.69
CA LYS A 190 -77.27 -41.97 -7.69
C LYS A 190 -78.20 -40.77 -7.89
#